data_AF-A0A936W398-F1
#
_entry.id   AF-A0A936W398-F1
#
_cell.length_a   1.000
_cell.length_b   1.000
_cell.length_c   1.000
_cell.angle_alpha   90.00
_cell.angle_beta   90.00
_cell.angle_gamma   90.00
#
_symmetry.space_group_name_H-M   'P 1'
#
loop_
_entity.id
_entity.type
_entity.pdbx_description
1 polymer ?
#
loop_
_entity_poly.entity_id
_entity_poly.type
_entity_poly.pdbx_seq_one_letter_code
_entity_poly.pdbx_strand_id
1 'polypeptide(L)'
;MKIIRYSFFVFVAWLSLSGCTDSQTQTAIVIKNCTGSYLRFEDNDFKICNPEIIESYQRGEGITVKIRYNDQCSYDFECYLHFPFEGWVEILEIE
;
A
#
# COMPACT_ATOMS: atom_id res chain seq x y z
N MET A 1 -11.79 -53.11 -7.69
CA MET A 1 -10.93 -52.13 -7.00
C MET A 1 -10.60 -50.96 -7.94
N LYS A 2 -11.56 -50.04 -8.19
CA LYS A 2 -11.34 -48.82 -9.02
C LYS A 2 -11.74 -47.52 -8.30
N ILE A 3 -12.40 -47.64 -7.15
CA ILE A 3 -12.99 -46.53 -6.39
C ILE A 3 -11.91 -45.81 -5.53
N ILE A 4 -10.85 -46.52 -5.14
CA ILE A 4 -9.78 -45.99 -4.27
C ILE A 4 -8.86 -44.99 -4.99
N ARG A 5 -8.78 -45.01 -6.34
CA ARG A 5 -7.90 -44.09 -7.11
C ARG A 5 -8.47 -42.69 -7.30
N TYR A 6 -9.79 -42.52 -7.21
CA TYR A 6 -10.44 -41.21 -7.38
C TYR A 6 -10.45 -40.38 -6.09
N SER A 7 -10.34 -41.03 -4.93
CA SER A 7 -10.41 -40.34 -3.63
C SER A 7 -9.16 -39.52 -3.31
N PHE A 8 -8.02 -39.85 -3.91
CA PHE A 8 -6.77 -39.08 -3.72
C PHE A 8 -6.75 -37.78 -4.54
N PHE A 9 -7.52 -37.71 -5.63
CA PHE A 9 -7.52 -36.54 -6.53
C PHE A 9 -8.42 -35.38 -6.04
N VAL A 10 -9.35 -35.64 -5.12
CA VAL A 10 -10.31 -34.64 -4.63
C VAL A 10 -9.74 -33.76 -3.51
N PHE A 11 -8.73 -34.24 -2.76
CA PHE A 11 -8.17 -33.51 -1.62
C PHE A 11 -7.25 -32.34 -2.03
N VAL A 12 -6.72 -32.35 -3.24
CA VAL A 12 -5.79 -31.32 -3.75
C VAL A 12 -6.52 -30.06 -4.25
N ALA A 13 -7.83 -30.15 -4.50
CA ALA A 13 -8.62 -29.06 -5.08
C ALA A 13 -9.09 -27.99 -4.07
N TRP A 14 -8.76 -28.13 -2.78
CA TRP A 14 -9.23 -27.21 -1.72
C TRP A 14 -8.23 -26.16 -1.26
N LEU A 15 -7.04 -26.10 -1.87
CA LEU A 15 -6.08 -25.01 -1.67
C LEU A 15 -6.34 -23.87 -2.66
N SER A 16 -7.56 -23.35 -2.69
CA SER A 16 -7.83 -22.06 -3.32
C SER A 16 -7.37 -20.97 -2.36
N LEU A 17 -6.10 -20.58 -2.48
CA LEU A 17 -5.55 -19.38 -1.84
C LEU A 17 -6.36 -18.17 -2.35
N SER A 18 -7.27 -17.68 -1.51
CA SER A 18 -7.86 -16.35 -1.70
C SER A 18 -6.78 -15.34 -1.34
N GLY A 19 -6.16 -14.73 -2.35
CA GLY A 19 -5.29 -13.57 -2.15
C GLY A 19 -6.14 -12.39 -1.69
N CYS A 20 -6.31 -12.23 -0.38
CA CYS A 20 -6.79 -10.98 0.19
C CYS A 20 -5.66 -9.96 0.05
N THR A 21 -5.86 -8.97 -0.82
CA THR A 21 -5.02 -7.78 -0.84
C THR A 21 -5.40 -6.94 0.37
N ASP A 22 -4.57 -6.93 1.41
CA ASP A 22 -4.83 -6.17 2.63
C ASP A 22 -4.80 -4.67 2.31
N SER A 23 -5.86 -3.98 2.71
CA SER A 23 -6.00 -2.52 2.56
C SER A 23 -6.43 -1.96 3.90
N GLN A 24 -5.79 -0.89 4.34
CA GLN A 24 -5.97 -0.33 5.68
C GLN A 24 -6.44 1.12 5.58
N THR A 25 -7.43 1.49 6.37
CA THR A 25 -7.85 2.90 6.49
C THR A 25 -7.01 3.55 7.58
N GLN A 26 -6.43 4.71 7.27
CA GLN A 26 -5.58 5.47 8.17
C GLN A 26 -5.99 6.94 8.17
N THR A 27 -6.01 7.56 9.35
CA THR A 27 -6.03 9.03 9.47
C THR A 27 -4.59 9.51 9.47
N ALA A 28 -4.22 10.27 8.45
CA ALA A 28 -2.85 10.68 8.21
C ALA A 28 -2.73 12.18 7.96
N ILE A 29 -1.55 12.72 8.19
CA ILE A 29 -1.20 14.11 7.87
C ILE A 29 -0.44 14.12 6.55
N VAL A 30 -0.86 14.99 5.62
CA VAL A 30 -0.19 15.19 4.34
C VAL A 30 1.14 15.92 4.56
N ILE A 31 2.24 15.29 4.17
CA ILE A 31 3.56 15.90 4.19
C ILE A 31 4.04 16.06 2.74
N LYS A 32 4.31 17.29 2.32
CA LYS A 32 4.86 17.63 1.00
C LYS A 32 6.18 18.36 1.16
N ASN A 33 7.22 17.89 0.49
CA ASN A 33 8.55 18.51 0.52
C ASN A 33 9.25 18.34 -0.83
N CYS A 34 10.52 18.77 -0.91
CA CYS A 34 11.30 18.69 -2.15
C CYS A 34 11.63 17.25 -2.58
N THR A 35 11.45 16.23 -1.73
CA THR A 35 11.76 14.82 -2.01
C THR A 35 10.51 13.98 -2.34
N GLY A 36 9.32 14.59 -2.23
CA GLY A 36 8.06 13.99 -2.64
C GLY A 36 6.88 14.32 -1.72
N SER A 37 5.85 13.48 -1.84
CA SER A 37 4.65 13.51 -1.01
C SER A 37 4.57 12.27 -0.13
N TYR A 38 4.14 12.45 1.11
CA TYR A 38 4.13 11.45 2.16
C TYR A 38 2.85 11.56 2.98
N LEU A 39 2.47 10.44 3.60
CA LEU A 39 1.46 10.35 4.63
C LEU A 39 2.15 10.11 5.96
N ARG A 40 1.83 10.91 6.97
CA ARG A 40 2.28 10.68 8.34
C ARG A 40 1.15 10.12 9.18
N PHE A 41 1.34 8.92 9.71
CA PHE A 41 0.44 8.28 10.67
C PHE A 41 1.28 7.44 11.64
N GLU A 42 0.80 7.28 12.88
CA GLU A 42 1.54 6.57 13.94
C GLU A 42 2.99 7.06 14.13
N ASP A 43 3.20 8.38 14.02
CA ASP A 43 4.51 9.06 14.08
C ASP A 43 5.54 8.65 12.99
N ASN A 44 5.10 7.88 12.00
CA ASN A 44 5.92 7.37 10.91
C ASN A 44 5.56 8.04 9.58
N ASP A 45 6.57 8.29 8.75
CA ASP A 45 6.39 8.83 7.40
C ASP A 45 6.37 7.70 6.37
N PHE A 46 5.37 7.70 5.50
CA PHE A 46 5.24 6.75 4.40
C PHE A 46 5.18 7.49 3.08
N LYS A 47 6.03 7.08 2.12
CA LYS A 47 6.13 7.74 0.83
C LYS A 47 5.04 7.25 -0.12
N ILE A 48 4.34 8.19 -0.76
CA ILE A 48 3.15 7.88 -1.57
C ILE A 48 3.56 7.45 -2.98
N CYS A 49 2.99 6.34 -3.46
CA CYS A 49 3.20 5.82 -4.81
C CYS A 49 2.44 6.57 -5.90
N ASN A 50 1.36 7.26 -5.57
CA ASN A 50 0.47 7.97 -6.48
C ASN A 50 0.15 9.37 -5.92
N PRO A 51 1.17 10.25 -5.84
CA PRO A 51 1.07 11.55 -5.14
C PRO A 51 0.07 12.52 -5.77
N GLU A 52 -0.31 12.31 -7.03
CA GLU A 52 -1.32 13.08 -7.75
C GLU A 52 -2.70 13.05 -7.07
N ILE A 53 -3.03 11.96 -6.35
CA ILE A 53 -4.32 11.81 -5.66
C ILE A 53 -4.50 12.87 -4.56
N ILE A 54 -3.39 13.31 -3.96
CA ILE A 54 -3.41 14.30 -2.89
C ILE A 54 -2.91 15.67 -3.33
N GLU A 55 -2.87 15.96 -4.64
CA GLU A 55 -2.33 17.22 -5.17
C GLU A 55 -3.08 18.44 -4.62
N SER A 56 -4.42 18.35 -4.49
CA SER A 56 -5.28 19.40 -3.95
C SER A 56 -5.14 19.65 -2.45
N TYR A 57 -4.57 18.70 -1.70
CA TYR A 57 -4.45 18.78 -0.24
C TYR A 57 -3.20 19.54 0.18
N GLN A 58 -3.31 20.36 1.21
CA GLN A 58 -2.19 21.18 1.67
C GLN A 58 -1.26 20.39 2.58
N ARG A 59 0.00 20.86 2.67
CA ARG A 59 0.94 20.31 3.67
C ARG A 59 0.39 20.59 5.08
N GLY A 60 0.38 19.55 5.92
CA GLY A 60 -0.14 19.61 7.29
C GLY A 60 -1.64 19.31 7.38
N GLU A 61 -2.32 19.10 6.25
CA GLU A 61 -3.74 18.74 6.24
C GLU A 61 -3.93 17.30 6.71
N GLY A 62 -4.92 17.08 7.59
CA GLY A 62 -5.31 15.76 8.05
C GLY A 62 -6.37 15.17 7.12
N ILE A 63 -6.12 13.97 6.61
CA ILE A 63 -7.02 13.24 5.71
C ILE A 63 -7.22 11.80 6.20
N THR A 64 -8.38 11.22 5.93
CA THR A 64 -8.61 9.79 6.10
C THR A 64 -8.50 9.12 4.74
N VAL A 65 -7.62 8.13 4.65
CA VAL A 65 -7.27 7.47 3.40
C VAL A 65 -7.22 5.97 3.56
N LYS A 66 -7.69 5.27 2.54
CA LYS A 66 -7.49 3.84 2.42
C LYS A 66 -6.21 3.59 1.65
N ILE A 67 -5.29 2.87 2.26
CA ILE A 67 -3.95 2.62 1.72
C ILE A 67 -3.67 1.13 1.53
N ARG A 68 -2.66 0.86 0.72
CA ARG A 68 -2.00 -0.44 0.60
C ARG A 68 -0.49 -0.25 0.73
N TYR A 69 0.16 -1.05 1.56
CA TYR A 69 1.62 -1.10 1.62
C TYR A 69 2.19 -1.73 0.34
N ASN A 70 3.30 -1.17 -0.12
CA ASN A 70 4.01 -1.67 -1.30
C ASN A 70 5.50 -1.78 -0.99
N ASP A 71 6.18 -2.76 -1.59
CA ASP A 71 7.62 -2.96 -1.38
C ASP A 71 8.43 -1.82 -2.02
N GLN A 72 7.96 -1.34 -3.16
CA GLN A 72 8.57 -0.24 -3.91
C GLN A 72 7.53 0.41 -4.82
N CYS A 73 7.62 1.73 -4.97
CA CYS A 73 6.93 2.40 -6.06
C CYS A 73 7.82 2.40 -7.31
N SER A 74 7.21 2.24 -8.48
CA SER A 74 7.91 2.32 -9.76
C SER A 74 8.29 3.77 -10.07
N TYR A 75 9.38 4.28 -9.50
CA TYR A 75 9.90 5.62 -9.81
C TYR A 75 11.38 5.57 -10.16
N ASP A 76 11.71 6.23 -11.28
CA ASP A 76 13.05 6.28 -11.88
C ASP A 76 13.80 7.57 -11.50
N PHE A 77 13.56 8.08 -10.28
CA PHE A 77 14.18 9.33 -9.82
C PHE A 77 15.13 9.07 -8.65
N GLU A 78 16.42 8.98 -8.99
CA GLU A 78 17.54 9.16 -8.06
C GLU A 78 17.60 10.64 -7.61
N CYS A 79 16.80 11.02 -6.61
CA CYS A 79 17.03 12.28 -5.92
C CYS A 79 18.17 12.10 -4.88
N TYR A 80 19.21 12.92 -4.99
CA TYR A 80 20.35 12.96 -4.06
C TYR A 80 19.99 13.37 -2.61
N LEU A 81 18.75 13.81 -2.36
CA LEU A 81 18.26 14.19 -1.03
C LEU A 81 17.35 13.07 -0.50
N HIS A 82 17.87 12.31 0.46
CA HIS A 82 17.13 11.27 1.14
C HIS A 82 16.31 11.86 2.30
N PHE A 83 14.99 11.79 2.19
CA PHE A 83 14.09 11.99 3.34
C PHE A 83 13.74 10.62 3.90
N PRO A 84 13.96 10.36 5.20
CA PRO A 84 13.65 9.06 5.80
C PRO A 84 12.15 8.78 5.76
N PHE A 85 11.77 7.56 5.44
CA PHE A 85 10.40 7.07 5.47
C PHE A 85 10.44 5.56 5.78
N GLU A 86 9.38 5.06 6.42
CA GLU A 86 9.28 3.67 6.89
C GLU A 86 8.89 2.69 5.78
N GLY A 87 8.19 3.18 4.76
CA GLY A 87 7.82 2.36 3.61
C GLY A 87 7.04 3.12 2.55
N TRP A 88 6.66 2.39 1.51
CA TRP A 88 5.86 2.92 0.41
C TRP A 88 4.40 2.54 0.57
N VAL A 89 3.51 3.46 0.23
CA VAL A 89 2.06 3.26 0.29
C VAL A 89 1.39 3.76 -0.98
N GLU A 90 0.42 3.00 -1.47
CA GLU A 90 -0.48 3.39 -2.55
C GLU A 90 -1.81 3.82 -1.92
N ILE A 91 -2.29 5.01 -2.29
CA ILE A 91 -3.62 5.48 -1.89
C ILE A 91 -4.65 4.84 -2.81
N LEU A 92 -5.61 4.13 -2.22
CA LEU A 92 -6.71 3.49 -2.94
C LEU A 92 -7.95 4.39 -2.98
N GLU A 93 -8.20 5.13 -1.90
CA GLU A 93 -9.40 5.95 -1.73
C GLU A 93 -9.13 7.04 -0.68
N ILE A 94 -9.79 8.19 -0.83
CA ILE A 94 -9.86 9.25 0.18
C ILE A 94 -11.32 9.31 0.67
N GLU A 95 -11.52 9.33 1.98
CA GLU A 95 -12.85 9.45 2.61
C GLU A 95 -13.31 10.91 2.76
#